data_AF-D8IAU8-F1
#
_entry.id   AF-D8IAU8-F1
#
_cell.length_a   1.000
_cell.length_b   1.000
_cell.length_c   1.000
_cell.angle_alpha   90.00
_cell.angle_beta   90.00
_cell.angle_gamma   90.00
#
_symmetry.space_group_name_H-M   'P 1'
#
loop_
_entity.id
_entity.type
_entity.pdbx_description
1 polymer ?
#
loop_
_entity_poly.entity_id
_entity_poly.type
_entity_poly.pdbx_seq_one_letter_code
_entity_poly.pdbx_strand_id
1 'polypeptide(L)'
;MFIIYNKNGVKKMKKFEEELNKLTEYVVEAGDMIIEALRNSTKALTNGDIELANQVIENDRNINRISYKIESSSLKMLLLEHPVATDLRIVSSALKIATDLERIGDQAKDICDLLRFLLEGNVYKNNIETIIEMSNIIDEMINNCLKAFKEKNGELSKSVIERDDYVDKLFYKMRDAMVNLIKSGTENADQAIYLMMIAKYFEKMGDHAENIAKWVYYYSTGDRVK
;
A
#
# COMPACT_ATOMS: atom_id res chain seq x y z
N MET A 1 25.68 -32.12 -29.81
CA MET A 1 25.97 -30.77 -29.26
C MET A 1 24.74 -29.86 -29.19
N PHE A 2 23.85 -29.85 -30.20
CA PHE A 2 22.60 -29.07 -30.19
C PHE A 2 21.58 -29.46 -29.09
N ILE A 3 21.47 -30.75 -28.75
CA ILE A 3 20.50 -31.23 -27.73
C ILE A 3 20.89 -30.77 -26.31
N ILE A 4 22.19 -30.64 -26.01
CA ILE A 4 22.69 -30.20 -24.69
C ILE A 4 22.47 -28.69 -24.51
N TYR A 5 22.69 -27.89 -25.57
CA TYR A 5 22.36 -26.46 -25.56
C TYR A 5 20.87 -26.21 -25.31
N ASN A 6 20.00 -27.01 -25.91
CA ASN A 6 18.56 -26.89 -25.73
C ASN A 6 18.11 -27.27 -24.30
N LYS A 7 18.66 -28.35 -23.72
CA LYS A 7 18.38 -28.71 -22.31
C LYS A 7 18.83 -27.65 -21.30
N ASN A 8 19.99 -27.01 -21.55
CA ASN A 8 20.48 -25.94 -20.68
C ASN A 8 19.66 -24.65 -20.82
N GLY A 9 19.20 -24.32 -22.04
CA GLY A 9 18.27 -23.19 -22.28
C GLY A 9 16.92 -23.40 -21.61
N VAL A 10 16.32 -24.59 -21.73
CA VAL A 10 15.05 -24.95 -21.08
C VAL A 10 15.18 -24.92 -19.55
N LYS A 11 16.30 -25.42 -19.00
CA LYS A 11 16.58 -25.36 -17.56
C LYS A 11 16.75 -23.93 -17.06
N LYS A 12 17.38 -23.05 -17.85
CA LYS A 12 17.57 -21.63 -17.52
C LYS A 12 16.22 -20.89 -17.53
N MET A 13 15.39 -21.11 -18.56
CA MET A 13 14.04 -20.54 -18.67
C MET A 13 13.14 -20.95 -17.50
N LYS A 14 13.11 -22.24 -17.16
CA LYS A 14 12.33 -22.74 -16.01
C LYS A 14 12.77 -22.11 -14.69
N LYS A 15 14.08 -21.96 -14.48
CA LYS A 15 14.62 -21.30 -13.29
C LYS A 15 14.20 -19.82 -13.22
N PHE A 16 14.17 -19.13 -14.35
CA PHE A 16 13.75 -17.73 -14.40
C PHE A 16 12.24 -17.58 -14.13
N GLU A 17 11.40 -18.47 -14.65
CA GLU A 17 9.98 -18.54 -14.30
C GLU A 17 9.77 -18.78 -12.80
N GLU A 18 10.57 -19.66 -12.18
CA GLU A 18 10.56 -19.88 -10.73
C GLU A 18 10.97 -18.60 -9.96
N GLU A 19 11.96 -17.84 -10.44
CA GLU A 19 12.35 -16.55 -9.84
C GLU A 19 11.24 -15.49 -9.99
N LEU A 20 10.52 -15.44 -11.12
CA LEU A 20 9.37 -14.54 -11.33
C LEU A 20 8.19 -14.87 -10.41
N ASN A 21 7.89 -16.16 -10.24
CA ASN A 21 6.85 -16.61 -9.32
C ASN A 21 7.20 -16.23 -7.88
N LYS A 22 8.46 -16.43 -7.49
CA LYS A 22 8.94 -16.04 -6.17
C LYS A 22 8.89 -14.52 -5.93
N LEU A 23 9.23 -13.73 -6.95
CA LEU A 23 9.09 -12.27 -6.90
C LEU A 23 7.62 -11.88 -6.69
N THR A 24 6.70 -12.56 -7.38
CA THR A 24 5.26 -12.34 -7.23
C THR A 24 4.79 -12.69 -5.81
N GLU A 25 5.25 -13.80 -5.25
CA GLU A 25 4.97 -14.21 -3.87
C GLU A 25 5.45 -13.15 -2.87
N TYR A 26 6.64 -12.58 -3.05
CA TYR A 26 7.14 -11.52 -2.18
C TYR A 26 6.28 -10.24 -2.23
N VAL A 27 5.79 -9.85 -3.40
CA VAL A 27 4.87 -8.71 -3.54
C VAL A 27 3.55 -8.97 -2.80
N VAL A 28 3.00 -10.19 -2.92
CA VAL A 28 1.78 -10.57 -2.20
C VAL A 28 2.02 -10.59 -0.69
N GLU A 29 3.11 -11.19 -0.23
CA GLU A 29 3.52 -11.21 1.19
C GLU A 29 3.63 -9.78 1.75
N ALA A 30 4.28 -8.87 1.01
CA ALA A 30 4.38 -7.46 1.40
C ALA A 30 3.00 -6.81 1.49
N GLY A 31 2.13 -7.03 0.50
CA GLY A 31 0.77 -6.48 0.49
C GLY A 31 -0.09 -6.96 1.66
N ASP A 32 -0.02 -8.25 2.01
CA ASP A 32 -0.74 -8.81 3.16
C ASP A 32 -0.28 -8.15 4.47
N MET A 33 1.02 -7.90 4.63
CA MET A 33 1.58 -7.18 5.79
C MET A 33 1.10 -5.72 5.85
N ILE A 34 0.98 -5.05 4.71
CA ILE A 34 0.43 -3.68 4.62
C ILE A 34 -1.04 -3.65 5.03
N ILE A 35 -1.85 -4.60 4.55
CA ILE A 35 -3.27 -4.70 4.93
C ILE A 35 -3.38 -4.91 6.45
N GLU A 36 -2.54 -5.76 7.04
CA GLU A 36 -2.51 -5.94 8.49
C GLU A 36 -2.13 -4.65 9.23
N ALA A 37 -1.10 -3.93 8.78
CA ALA A 37 -0.68 -2.65 9.37
C ALA A 37 -1.78 -1.57 9.28
N LEU A 38 -2.46 -1.48 8.13
CA LEU A 38 -3.61 -0.58 7.91
C LEU A 38 -4.77 -0.90 8.87
N ARG A 39 -5.15 -2.17 8.97
CA ARG A 39 -6.24 -2.62 9.87
C ARG A 39 -5.88 -2.36 11.33
N ASN A 40 -4.66 -2.69 11.74
CA ASN A 40 -4.20 -2.53 13.11
C ASN A 40 -4.03 -1.07 13.50
N SER A 41 -3.50 -0.20 12.61
CA SER A 41 -3.43 1.25 12.86
C SER A 41 -4.82 1.87 13.00
N THR A 42 -5.77 1.48 12.15
CA THR A 42 -7.17 1.94 12.25
C THR A 42 -7.84 1.45 13.53
N LYS A 43 -7.62 0.20 13.92
CA LYS A 43 -8.14 -0.36 15.17
C LYS A 43 -7.52 0.32 16.40
N ALA A 44 -6.21 0.57 16.36
CA ALA A 44 -5.51 1.29 17.42
C ALA A 44 -6.06 2.70 17.59
N LEU A 45 -6.23 3.42 16.48
CA LEU A 45 -6.83 4.76 16.46
C LEU A 45 -8.26 4.76 17.02
N THR A 46 -9.10 3.83 16.57
CA THR A 46 -10.52 3.77 16.95
C THR A 46 -10.70 3.46 18.44
N ASN A 47 -9.85 2.60 19.00
CA ASN A 47 -9.95 2.14 20.37
C ASN A 47 -9.08 2.93 21.36
N GLY A 48 -8.20 3.82 20.87
CA GLY A 48 -7.16 4.45 21.68
C GLY A 48 -6.13 3.44 22.21
N ASP A 49 -5.86 2.38 21.45
CA ASP A 49 -5.00 1.26 21.87
C ASP A 49 -3.52 1.55 21.52
N ILE A 50 -2.80 2.10 22.49
CA ILE A 50 -1.38 2.45 22.38
C ILE A 50 -0.49 1.21 22.25
N GLU A 51 -0.86 0.08 22.86
CA GLU A 51 -0.07 -1.15 22.74
C GLU A 51 -0.10 -1.68 21.32
N LEU A 52 -1.28 -1.72 20.70
CA LEU A 52 -1.44 -2.09 19.29
C LEU A 52 -0.73 -1.09 18.36
N ALA A 53 -0.79 0.20 18.65
CA ALA A 53 -0.06 1.22 17.89
C ALA A 53 1.47 0.96 17.90
N ASN A 54 2.04 0.66 19.07
CA ASN A 54 3.46 0.33 19.19
C ASN A 54 3.82 -0.95 18.42
N GLN A 55 2.95 -1.96 18.43
CA GLN A 55 3.17 -3.19 17.63
C GLN A 55 3.23 -2.89 16.12
N VAL A 56 2.37 -1.99 15.61
CA VAL A 56 2.43 -1.55 14.21
C VAL A 56 3.76 -0.86 13.92
N ILE A 57 4.19 0.06 14.79
CA ILE A 57 5.47 0.79 14.64
C ILE A 57 6.65 -0.19 14.64
N GLU A 58 6.66 -1.19 15.53
CA GLU A 58 7.74 -2.18 15.58
C GLU A 58 7.76 -3.13 14.37
N ASN A 59 6.58 -3.44 13.82
CA ASN A 59 6.44 -4.34 12.67
C ASN A 59 6.83 -3.70 11.33
N ASP A 60 6.90 -2.37 11.25
CA ASP A 60 7.39 -1.62 10.08
C ASP A 60 8.73 -2.13 9.54
N ARG A 61 9.65 -2.53 10.44
CA ARG A 61 10.95 -3.12 10.05
C ARG A 61 10.81 -4.40 9.21
N ASN A 62 9.74 -5.17 9.42
CA ASN A 62 9.49 -6.39 8.67
C ASN A 62 8.99 -6.06 7.26
N ILE A 63 8.16 -5.02 7.12
CA ILE A 63 7.70 -4.47 5.83
C ILE A 63 8.92 -3.99 5.02
N ASN A 64 9.78 -3.19 5.63
CA ASN A 64 11.02 -2.71 5.01
C ASN A 64 11.92 -3.88 4.53
N ARG A 65 12.00 -4.96 5.31
CA ARG A 65 12.78 -6.14 4.95
C ARG A 65 12.21 -6.88 3.74
N ILE A 66 10.89 -7.01 3.60
CA ILE A 66 10.29 -7.67 2.42
C ILE A 66 10.41 -6.77 1.18
N SER A 67 10.24 -5.46 1.31
CA SER A 67 10.47 -4.49 0.22
C SER A 67 11.91 -4.57 -0.31
N TYR A 68 12.90 -4.64 0.58
CA TYR A 68 14.30 -4.84 0.18
C TYR A 68 14.54 -6.16 -0.56
N LYS A 69 13.86 -7.25 -0.17
CA LYS A 69 13.95 -8.52 -0.89
C LYS A 69 13.37 -8.42 -2.30
N ILE A 70 12.25 -7.71 -2.48
CA ILE A 70 11.64 -7.47 -3.79
C ILE A 70 12.60 -6.66 -4.67
N GLU A 71 13.16 -5.58 -4.13
CA GLU A 71 14.13 -4.73 -4.84
C GLU A 71 15.37 -5.53 -5.26
N SER A 72 16.02 -6.20 -4.31
CA SER A 72 17.24 -6.97 -4.57
C SER A 72 17.01 -8.08 -5.60
N SER A 73 15.88 -8.80 -5.50
CA SER A 73 15.51 -9.84 -6.46
C SER A 73 15.26 -9.25 -7.85
N SER A 74 14.54 -8.12 -7.92
CA SER A 74 14.25 -7.43 -9.18
C SER A 74 15.52 -6.96 -9.88
N LEU A 75 16.41 -6.29 -9.16
CA LEU A 75 17.69 -5.82 -9.71
C LEU A 75 18.57 -6.98 -10.19
N LYS A 76 18.63 -8.08 -9.43
CA LYS A 76 19.36 -9.28 -9.82
C LYS A 76 18.82 -9.85 -11.15
N MET A 77 17.50 -9.94 -11.30
CA MET A 77 16.86 -10.45 -12.52
C MET A 77 17.12 -9.55 -13.72
N LEU A 78 17.03 -8.22 -13.55
CA LEU A 78 17.35 -7.25 -14.60
C LEU A 78 18.81 -7.36 -15.07
N LEU A 79 19.75 -7.58 -14.15
CA LEU A 79 21.18 -7.64 -14.44
C LEU A 79 21.62 -8.98 -15.07
N LEU A 80 21.08 -10.11 -14.59
CA LEU A 80 21.61 -11.44 -14.95
C LEU A 80 20.84 -12.14 -16.07
N GLU A 81 19.54 -11.84 -16.22
CA GLU A 81 18.65 -12.64 -17.07
C GLU A 81 18.18 -11.89 -18.31
N HIS A 82 18.42 -10.57 -18.40
CA HIS A 82 18.03 -9.70 -19.53
C HIS A 82 16.59 -9.96 -20.01
N PRO A 83 15.59 -9.74 -19.14
CA PRO A 83 14.20 -10.09 -19.42
C PRO A 83 13.67 -9.43 -20.69
N VAL A 84 12.94 -10.21 -21.49
CA VAL A 84 12.24 -9.69 -22.67
C VAL A 84 10.91 -9.03 -22.27
N ALA A 85 10.23 -8.37 -23.21
CA ALA A 85 9.17 -7.40 -22.95
C ALA A 85 8.23 -7.69 -21.76
N THR A 86 7.54 -8.84 -21.73
CA THR A 86 6.59 -9.17 -20.65
C THR A 86 7.28 -9.37 -19.29
N ASP A 87 8.43 -10.03 -19.28
CA ASP A 87 9.19 -10.31 -18.06
C ASP A 87 9.76 -9.01 -17.47
N LEU A 88 10.20 -8.09 -18.34
CA LEU A 88 10.67 -6.77 -17.93
C LEU A 88 9.54 -5.97 -17.28
N ARG A 89 8.30 -6.08 -17.80
CA ARG A 89 7.14 -5.44 -17.18
C ARG A 89 6.81 -6.02 -15.81
N ILE A 90 6.90 -7.35 -15.62
CA ILE A 90 6.71 -7.97 -14.29
C ILE A 90 7.71 -7.40 -13.30
N VAL A 91 9.00 -7.47 -13.65
CA VAL A 91 10.09 -7.12 -12.74
C VAL A 91 10.07 -5.61 -12.42
N SER A 92 9.85 -4.76 -13.43
CA SER A 92 9.76 -3.30 -13.21
C SER A 92 8.52 -2.89 -12.42
N SER A 93 7.38 -3.54 -12.64
CA SER A 93 6.15 -3.26 -11.89
C SER A 93 6.27 -3.73 -10.44
N ALA A 94 6.83 -4.92 -10.20
CA ALA A 94 7.10 -5.42 -8.84
C ALA A 94 8.00 -4.47 -8.04
N LEU A 95 9.05 -3.94 -8.67
CA LEU A 95 9.94 -2.95 -8.05
C LEU A 95 9.19 -1.67 -7.64
N LYS A 96 8.32 -1.16 -8.53
CA LYS A 96 7.55 0.06 -8.26
C LYS A 96 6.46 -0.15 -7.21
N ILE A 97 5.74 -1.26 -7.29
CA ILE A 97 4.73 -1.66 -6.32
C ILE A 97 5.34 -1.80 -4.92
N ALA A 98 6.55 -2.35 -4.79
CA ALA A 98 7.23 -2.45 -3.50
C ALA A 98 7.48 -1.08 -2.85
N THR A 99 7.80 -0.05 -3.64
CA THR A 99 7.94 1.32 -3.13
C THR A 99 6.61 1.86 -2.64
N ASP A 100 5.53 1.72 -3.42
CA ASP A 100 4.21 2.22 -3.00
C ASP A 100 3.68 1.47 -1.77
N LEU A 101 3.92 0.16 -1.65
CA LEU A 101 3.58 -0.62 -0.45
C LEU A 101 4.34 -0.13 0.78
N GLU A 102 5.64 0.12 0.68
CA GLU A 102 6.44 0.67 1.79
C GLU A 102 5.91 2.04 2.25
N ARG A 103 5.51 2.91 1.33
CA ARG A 103 4.90 4.21 1.68
C ARG A 103 3.59 4.09 2.45
N ILE A 104 2.76 3.10 2.12
CA ILE A 104 1.54 2.83 2.89
C ILE A 104 1.91 2.34 4.31
N GLY A 105 2.95 1.51 4.43
CA GLY A 105 3.48 1.06 5.72
C GLY A 105 3.97 2.22 6.59
N ASP A 106 4.77 3.12 6.03
CA ASP A 106 5.24 4.35 6.68
C ASP A 106 4.06 5.18 7.20
N GLN A 107 3.03 5.38 6.37
CA GLN A 107 1.85 6.15 6.75
C GLN A 107 1.05 5.48 7.87
N ALA A 108 0.97 4.14 7.90
CA ALA A 108 0.29 3.41 8.96
C ALA A 108 1.03 3.56 10.30
N LYS A 109 2.36 3.56 10.25
CA LYS A 109 3.22 3.87 11.39
C LYS A 109 3.04 5.33 11.85
N ASP A 110 3.02 6.29 10.93
CA ASP A 110 2.86 7.71 11.28
C ASP A 110 1.50 7.98 11.97
N ILE A 111 0.43 7.30 11.55
CA ILE A 111 -0.88 7.34 12.24
C ILE A 111 -0.75 6.84 13.69
N CYS A 112 -0.07 5.72 13.89
CA CYS A 112 0.18 5.16 15.22
C CYS A 112 1.04 6.08 16.09
N ASP A 113 2.05 6.75 15.51
CA ASP A 113 2.88 7.73 16.19
C ASP A 113 2.09 8.96 16.64
N LEU A 114 1.08 9.38 15.86
CA LEU A 114 0.19 10.49 16.21
C LEU A 114 -0.83 10.15 17.30
N LEU A 115 -1.13 8.86 17.51
CA LEU A 115 -2.18 8.43 18.44
C LEU A 115 -1.95 8.95 19.87
N ARG A 116 -0.72 8.93 20.36
CA ARG A 116 -0.40 9.41 21.72
C ARG A 116 -0.81 10.86 21.93
N PHE A 117 -0.59 11.72 20.94
CA PHE A 117 -0.92 13.14 21.01
C PHE A 117 -2.42 13.38 20.87
N LEU A 118 -3.12 12.54 20.10
CA LEU A 118 -4.57 12.60 19.97
C LEU A 118 -5.29 12.24 21.29
N LEU A 119 -4.70 11.33 22.09
CA LEU A 119 -5.25 10.91 23.38
C LEU A 119 -4.94 11.87 24.53
N GLU A 120 -4.14 12.92 24.31
CA GLU A 120 -3.91 13.95 25.31
C GLU A 120 -5.14 14.86 25.45
N GLY A 121 -5.55 15.13 26.69
CA GLY A 121 -6.66 16.02 27.01
C GLY A 121 -8.05 15.41 26.79
N ASN A 122 -9.02 16.24 26.41
CA ASN A 122 -10.41 15.80 26.17
C ASN A 122 -10.52 15.20 24.77
N VAL A 123 -10.61 13.87 24.63
CA VAL A 123 -10.57 13.19 23.32
C VAL A 123 -11.79 13.51 22.46
N TYR A 124 -11.58 14.10 21.29
CA TYR A 124 -12.59 14.34 20.27
C TYR A 124 -12.91 13.03 19.53
N LYS A 125 -14.15 12.55 19.68
CA LYS A 125 -14.59 11.26 19.11
C LYS A 125 -15.43 11.37 17.84
N ASN A 126 -15.84 12.57 17.45
CA ASN A 126 -16.68 12.73 16.27
C ASN A 126 -15.87 12.53 14.98
N ASN A 127 -16.53 12.09 13.92
CA ASN A 127 -15.95 11.81 12.59
C ASN A 127 -14.94 10.65 12.51
N ILE A 128 -14.71 9.90 13.58
CA ILE A 128 -13.92 8.65 13.54
C ILE A 128 -14.50 7.65 12.53
N GLU A 129 -15.83 7.60 12.38
CA GLU A 129 -16.49 6.77 11.37
C GLU A 129 -16.03 7.08 9.93
N THR A 130 -15.71 8.34 9.62
CA THR A 130 -15.21 8.72 8.29
C THR A 130 -13.79 8.20 8.07
N ILE A 131 -12.96 8.15 9.12
CA ILE A 131 -11.63 7.54 9.05
C ILE A 131 -11.74 6.01 8.83
N ILE A 132 -12.63 5.36 9.55
CA ILE A 132 -12.90 3.92 9.38
C ILE A 132 -13.35 3.63 7.95
N GLU A 133 -14.22 4.47 7.39
CA GLU A 133 -14.70 4.36 6.01
C GLU A 133 -13.54 4.48 5.01
N MET A 134 -12.65 5.49 5.17
CA MET A 134 -11.44 5.63 4.35
C MET A 134 -10.57 4.37 4.41
N SER A 135 -10.28 3.89 5.62
CA SER A 135 -9.47 2.68 5.81
C SER A 135 -10.06 1.46 5.10
N ASN A 136 -11.39 1.27 5.18
CA ASN A 136 -12.04 0.11 4.55
C ASN A 136 -11.95 0.17 3.03
N ILE A 137 -12.06 1.36 2.43
CA ILE A 137 -11.93 1.54 0.99
C ILE A 137 -10.49 1.20 0.56
N ILE A 138 -9.49 1.73 1.27
CA ILE A 138 -8.07 1.51 0.99
C ILE A 138 -7.71 0.02 1.14
N ASP A 139 -8.23 -0.64 2.17
CA ASP A 139 -8.07 -2.09 2.37
C ASP A 139 -8.55 -2.88 1.15
N GLU A 140 -9.73 -2.54 0.63
CA GLU A 140 -10.29 -3.19 -0.55
C GLU A 140 -9.49 -2.87 -1.81
N MET A 141 -9.01 -1.63 -1.97
CA MET A 141 -8.14 -1.22 -3.07
C MET A 141 -6.86 -2.06 -3.10
N ILE A 142 -6.17 -2.22 -1.97
CA ILE A 142 -4.93 -3.01 -1.88
C ILE A 142 -5.22 -4.48 -2.17
N ASN A 143 -6.26 -5.08 -1.58
CA ASN A 143 -6.65 -6.47 -1.86
C ASN A 143 -6.92 -6.71 -3.36
N ASN A 144 -7.65 -5.80 -4.01
CA ASN A 144 -7.94 -5.90 -5.43
C ASN A 144 -6.69 -5.74 -6.29
N CYS A 145 -5.76 -4.85 -5.91
CA CYS A 145 -4.45 -4.72 -6.54
C CYS A 145 -3.63 -6.01 -6.47
N LEU A 146 -3.52 -6.63 -5.29
CA LEU A 146 -2.75 -7.87 -5.11
C LEU A 146 -3.37 -9.03 -5.89
N LYS A 147 -4.71 -9.13 -5.88
CA LYS A 147 -5.44 -10.11 -6.69
C LYS A 147 -5.19 -9.89 -8.17
N ALA A 148 -5.32 -8.64 -8.65
CA ALA A 148 -5.09 -8.27 -10.04
C ALA A 148 -3.65 -8.57 -10.47
N PHE A 149 -2.67 -8.31 -9.61
CA PHE A 149 -1.26 -8.61 -9.86
C PHE A 149 -1.03 -10.13 -10.01
N LYS A 150 -1.57 -10.93 -9.08
CA LYS A 150 -1.44 -12.39 -9.11
C LYS A 150 -2.12 -13.02 -10.33
N GLU A 151 -3.32 -12.54 -10.68
CA GLU A 151 -4.13 -13.06 -11.79
C GLU A 151 -3.79 -12.43 -13.15
N LYS A 152 -2.90 -11.44 -13.18
CA LYS A 152 -2.60 -10.60 -14.37
C LYS A 152 -3.85 -9.91 -14.93
N ASN A 153 -4.78 -9.51 -14.07
CA ASN A 153 -6.08 -8.96 -14.47
C ASN A 153 -6.07 -7.42 -14.49
N GLY A 154 -5.85 -6.82 -15.66
CA GLY A 154 -5.83 -5.36 -15.83
C GLY A 154 -7.21 -4.70 -15.71
N GLU A 155 -8.32 -5.40 -15.91
CA GLU A 155 -9.64 -4.77 -15.73
C GLU A 155 -9.98 -4.59 -14.25
N LEU A 156 -9.56 -5.54 -13.39
CA LEU A 156 -9.71 -5.40 -11.94
C LEU A 156 -8.94 -4.18 -11.40
N SER A 157 -7.78 -3.85 -11.97
CA SER A 157 -7.00 -2.69 -11.52
C SER A 157 -7.63 -1.35 -11.90
N LYS A 158 -8.38 -1.24 -13.00
CA LYS A 158 -9.12 0.00 -13.32
C LYS A 158 -10.15 0.37 -12.26
N SER A 159 -10.86 -0.62 -11.72
CA SER A 159 -11.87 -0.39 -10.68
C SER A 159 -11.26 0.14 -9.37
N VAL A 160 -9.97 -0.11 -9.14
CA VAL A 160 -9.23 0.45 -8.00
C VAL A 160 -8.93 1.92 -8.22
N ILE A 161 -8.54 2.31 -9.45
CA ILE A 161 -8.25 3.70 -9.80
C ILE A 161 -9.48 4.59 -9.55
N GLU A 162 -10.67 4.14 -9.94
CA GLU A 162 -11.92 4.87 -9.72
C GLU A 162 -12.35 4.96 -8.25
N ARG A 163 -11.82 4.09 -7.38
CA ARG A 163 -12.15 4.07 -5.95
C ARG A 163 -11.43 5.13 -5.14
N ASP A 164 -10.28 5.59 -5.62
CA ASP A 164 -9.48 6.61 -4.95
C ASP A 164 -10.24 7.95 -4.81
N ASP A 165 -11.03 8.31 -5.83
CA ASP A 165 -11.94 9.46 -5.83
C ASP A 165 -12.90 9.50 -4.61
N TYR A 166 -13.23 8.34 -4.03
CA TYR A 166 -14.07 8.26 -2.83
C TYR A 166 -13.26 8.57 -1.57
N VAL A 167 -12.02 8.10 -1.48
CA VAL A 167 -11.10 8.43 -0.37
C VAL A 167 -10.86 9.93 -0.34
N ASP A 168 -10.62 10.55 -1.49
CA ASP A 168 -10.47 12.00 -1.66
C ASP A 168 -11.67 12.79 -1.14
N LYS A 169 -12.89 12.36 -1.50
CA LYS A 169 -14.13 13.00 -1.02
C LYS A 169 -14.26 12.92 0.50
N LEU A 170 -13.91 11.77 1.10
CA LEU A 170 -13.94 11.59 2.55
C LEU A 170 -12.89 12.44 3.25
N PHE A 171 -11.70 12.60 2.65
CA PHE A 171 -10.69 13.52 3.13
C PHE A 171 -11.20 14.97 3.15
N TYR A 172 -11.85 15.44 2.07
CA TYR A 172 -12.43 16.78 2.04
C TYR A 172 -13.55 16.98 3.07
N LYS A 173 -14.37 15.95 3.30
CA LYS A 173 -15.37 15.94 4.37
C LYS A 173 -14.72 16.08 5.75
N MET A 174 -13.63 15.34 6.01
CA MET A 174 -12.85 15.47 7.25
C MET A 174 -12.27 16.87 7.41
N ARG A 175 -11.66 17.42 6.35
CA ARG A 175 -11.12 18.78 6.34
C ARG A 175 -12.16 19.80 6.77
N ASP A 176 -13.33 19.77 6.15
CA ASP A 176 -14.39 20.75 6.42
C ASP A 176 -14.91 20.62 7.85
N ALA A 177 -15.02 19.40 8.38
CA ALA A 177 -15.36 19.15 9.77
C ALA A 177 -14.29 19.71 10.74
N MET A 178 -13.01 19.52 10.45
CA MET A 178 -11.90 20.04 11.28
C MET A 178 -11.85 21.57 11.25
N VAL A 179 -12.06 22.19 10.08
CA VAL A 179 -12.15 23.65 9.96
C VAL A 179 -13.30 24.21 10.80
N ASN A 180 -14.46 23.56 10.81
CA ASN A 180 -15.59 23.98 11.63
C ASN A 180 -15.32 23.81 13.13
N LEU A 181 -14.62 22.74 13.52
CA LEU A 181 -14.19 22.51 14.90
C LEU A 181 -13.23 23.60 15.39
N ILE A 182 -12.29 24.04 14.54
CA ILE A 182 -11.39 25.15 14.88
C ILE A 182 -12.17 26.46 15.01
N LYS A 183 -13.09 26.73 14.07
CA LYS A 183 -13.91 27.96 14.07
C LYS A 183 -14.85 28.08 15.27
N SER A 184 -15.32 26.96 15.82
CA SER A 184 -16.23 26.98 16.97
C SER A 184 -15.54 27.41 18.27
N GLY A 185 -14.20 27.48 18.30
CA GLY A 185 -13.43 27.92 19.47
C GLY A 185 -13.46 26.94 20.64
N THR A 186 -13.76 25.66 20.37
CA THR A 186 -13.76 24.61 21.40
C THR A 186 -12.35 24.26 21.88
N GLU A 187 -12.24 23.70 23.08
CA GLU A 187 -10.99 23.19 23.67
C GLU A 187 -10.30 22.09 22.84
N ASN A 188 -11.00 21.50 21.86
CA ASN A 188 -10.48 20.45 20.97
C ASN A 188 -9.75 20.97 19.72
N ALA A 189 -9.48 22.27 19.59
CA ALA A 189 -8.86 22.84 18.40
C ALA A 189 -7.51 22.18 18.04
N ASP A 190 -6.70 21.83 19.03
CA ASP A 190 -5.40 21.16 18.82
C ASP A 190 -5.57 19.75 18.26
N GLN A 191 -6.59 19.01 18.72
CA GLN A 191 -6.90 17.67 18.20
C GLN A 191 -7.38 17.70 16.75
N ALA A 192 -7.97 18.82 16.30
CA ALA A 192 -8.36 18.99 14.91
C ALA A 192 -7.16 18.89 13.96
N ILE A 193 -5.98 19.35 14.41
CA ILE A 193 -4.74 19.29 13.64
C ILE A 193 -4.30 17.84 13.46
N TYR A 194 -4.26 17.06 14.55
CA TYR A 194 -3.86 15.65 14.50
C TYR A 194 -4.83 14.80 13.66
N LEU A 195 -6.13 15.01 13.81
CA LEU A 195 -7.14 14.31 13.00
C LEU A 195 -7.04 14.68 11.52
N MET A 196 -6.73 15.93 11.19
CA MET A 196 -6.50 16.36 9.81
C MET A 196 -5.25 15.68 9.21
N MET A 197 -4.17 15.57 9.98
CA MET A 197 -2.96 14.85 9.55
C MET A 197 -3.23 13.36 9.32
N ILE A 198 -3.94 12.71 10.25
CA ILE A 198 -4.35 11.31 10.12
C ILE A 198 -5.21 11.10 8.86
N ALA A 199 -6.22 11.95 8.64
CA ALA A 199 -7.05 11.89 7.45
C ALA A 199 -6.22 12.09 6.17
N LYS A 200 -5.20 12.98 6.20
CA LYS A 200 -4.28 13.16 5.08
C LYS A 200 -3.43 11.92 4.82
N TYR A 201 -2.99 11.21 5.85
CA TYR A 201 -2.25 9.96 5.67
C TYR A 201 -3.11 8.87 5.04
N PHE A 202 -4.37 8.73 5.43
CA PHE A 202 -5.29 7.81 4.73
C PHE A 202 -5.50 8.20 3.25
N GLU A 203 -5.65 9.49 2.93
CA GLU A 203 -5.71 9.93 1.52
C GLU A 203 -4.44 9.54 0.75
N LYS A 204 -3.26 9.76 1.33
CA LYS A 204 -2.00 9.37 0.70
C LYS A 204 -1.88 7.85 0.50
N MET A 205 -2.43 7.04 1.41
CA MET A 205 -2.47 5.59 1.23
C MET A 205 -3.36 5.21 0.04
N GLY A 206 -4.48 5.93 -0.17
CA GLY A 206 -5.33 5.83 -1.36
C GLY A 206 -4.53 6.07 -2.64
N ASP A 207 -3.81 7.21 -2.72
CA ASP A 207 -2.96 7.55 -3.86
C ASP A 207 -1.93 6.44 -4.17
N HIS A 208 -1.30 5.86 -3.14
CA HIS A 208 -0.34 4.78 -3.32
C HIS A 208 -1.03 3.49 -3.81
N ALA A 209 -2.21 3.16 -3.31
CA ALA A 209 -3.00 2.04 -3.81
C ALA A 209 -3.43 2.24 -5.28
N GLU A 210 -3.77 3.47 -5.68
CA GLU A 210 -4.04 3.87 -7.05
C GLU A 210 -2.80 3.69 -7.95
N ASN A 211 -1.62 4.11 -7.47
CA ASN A 211 -0.35 3.90 -8.18
C ASN A 211 -0.03 2.42 -8.37
N ILE A 212 -0.24 1.58 -7.34
CA ILE A 212 -0.10 0.12 -7.46
C ILE A 212 -1.03 -0.40 -8.57
N ALA A 213 -2.29 0.04 -8.60
CA ALA A 213 -3.25 -0.35 -9.63
C ALA A 213 -2.79 0.02 -11.05
N LYS A 214 -2.21 1.22 -11.21
CA LYS A 214 -1.61 1.67 -12.49
C LYS A 214 -0.45 0.78 -12.93
N TRP A 215 0.41 0.35 -11.99
CA TRP A 215 1.50 -0.58 -12.30
C TRP A 215 1.02 -1.98 -12.64
N VAL A 216 -0.01 -2.48 -11.95
CA VAL A 216 -0.65 -3.76 -12.29
C VAL A 216 -1.28 -3.69 -13.68
N TYR A 217 -1.94 -2.59 -14.02
CA TYR A 217 -2.49 -2.38 -15.36
C TYR A 217 -1.41 -2.43 -16.44
N TYR A 218 -0.30 -1.71 -16.21
CA TYR A 218 0.84 -1.71 -17.13
C TYR A 218 1.47 -3.08 -17.30
N TYR A 219 1.62 -3.82 -16.20
CA TYR A 219 2.07 -5.20 -16.26
C TYR A 219 1.18 -6.04 -17.18
N SER A 220 -0.13 -6.02 -16.95
CA SER A 220 -1.11 -6.83 -17.68
C SER A 220 -1.26 -6.48 -19.15
N THR A 221 -1.26 -5.18 -19.47
CA THR A 221 -1.66 -4.69 -20.81
C THR A 221 -0.48 -4.20 -21.65
N GLY A 222 0.58 -3.72 -21.01
CA GLY A 222 1.66 -2.97 -21.66
C GLY A 222 1.38 -1.47 -21.84
N ASP A 223 0.17 -1.01 -21.51
CA ASP A 223 -0.26 0.38 -21.63
C ASP A 223 -0.26 1.10 -20.28
N ARG A 224 -0.30 2.43 -20.30
CA ARG A 224 -0.44 3.24 -19.08
C ARG A 224 -1.83 3.86 -19.01
N VAL A 225 -2.45 3.77 -17.83
CA VAL A 225 -3.60 4.59 -17.49
C VAL A 225 -3.10 6.01 -17.19
N LYS A 226 -3.81 7.01 -17.70
CA LYS A 226 -3.52 8.43 -17.42
C LYS A 226 -4.23 8.87 -16.15
#